data_AF-A0A927QNH8-F1
#
_entry.id   AF-A0A927QNH8-F1
#
_cell.length_a   1.000
_cell.length_b   1.000
_cell.length_c   1.000
_cell.angle_alpha   90.00
_cell.angle_beta   90.00
_cell.angle_gamma   90.00
#
_symmetry.space_group_name_H-M   'P 1'
#
loop_
_entity.id
_entity.type
_entity.pdbx_description
1 polymer ?
#
loop_
_entity_poly.entity_id
_entity_poly.type
_entity_poly.pdbx_seq_one_letter_code
_entity_poly.pdbx_strand_id
1 'polypeptide(L)'
;MGIKKRFLVSSYLMILCLLSCGKEKTEVVAPPQVVVGNEEQEIIKVDLPEYSLLKKSDISIKTSMDANAPLNKRFTYKYLVSKAVRREQLPPLLTKLIEDIVRNDKDIDDITVWLYSDKKYIDGSYDVAMATFAPSNGEVTKEIALSNDKTSYVANFQIADNFEEHLNNELEKVAISGLSFDLRKKIYSELAETETRAREKLDKIYPYTENFDTENFANKLDELTKKYEKVICIKYKIDNKMMEDIYAEGDKNEWYKYW
;
A
#
# COMPACT_ATOMS: atom_id res chain seq x y z
N MET A 1 2.19 68.46 -6.59
CA MET A 1 2.40 68.15 -8.03
C MET A 1 2.54 66.63 -8.12
N GLY A 2 1.50 65.85 -8.47
CA GLY A 2 0.77 65.86 -9.74
C GLY A 2 1.70 65.29 -10.81
N ILE A 3 1.55 64.05 -11.30
CA ILE A 3 0.51 63.64 -12.24
C ILE A 3 0.36 62.11 -12.24
N LYS A 4 -0.89 61.64 -12.10
CA LYS A 4 -1.35 60.28 -12.37
C LYS A 4 -1.42 60.06 -13.90
N LYS A 5 -1.05 58.89 -14.41
CA LYS A 5 -1.50 58.41 -15.73
C LYS A 5 -2.43 57.21 -15.56
N ARG A 6 -3.65 57.38 -16.07
CA ARG A 6 -4.72 56.39 -16.30
C ARG A 6 -5.08 56.45 -17.81
N PHE A 7 -5.83 55.44 -18.27
CA PHE A 7 -6.51 55.23 -19.58
C PHE A 7 -5.64 54.56 -20.65
N LEU A 8 -6.13 53.64 -21.51
CA LEU A 8 -7.46 53.29 -22.06
C LEU A 8 -7.66 51.74 -21.99
N VAL A 9 -8.84 51.11 -21.82
CA VAL A 9 -10.15 51.12 -22.52
C VAL A 9 -10.12 50.63 -23.99
N SER A 10 -10.52 49.38 -24.21
CA SER A 10 -11.05 48.80 -25.46
C SER A 10 -11.97 47.66 -24.99
N SER A 11 -13.31 47.69 -25.03
CA SER A 11 -14.34 48.12 -26.00
C SER A 11 -14.43 47.25 -27.26
N TYR A 12 -15.56 46.54 -27.33
CA TYR A 12 -16.20 45.79 -28.43
C TYR A 12 -15.72 44.35 -28.73
N LEU A 13 -16.56 43.36 -28.39
CA LEU A 13 -17.51 42.82 -29.39
C LEU A 13 -18.67 42.09 -28.69
N MET A 14 -19.85 42.67 -28.84
CA MET A 14 -21.16 42.13 -28.48
C MET A 14 -21.63 41.29 -29.68
N ILE A 15 -21.85 39.99 -29.53
CA ILE A 15 -22.66 39.22 -30.47
C ILE A 15 -23.85 38.67 -29.68
N LEU A 16 -24.98 39.34 -29.89
CA LEU A 16 -26.32 38.82 -29.62
C LEU A 16 -26.61 37.68 -30.62
N CYS A 17 -26.90 36.48 -30.10
CA CYS A 17 -27.84 35.56 -30.74
C CYS A 17 -29.03 35.39 -29.80
N LEU A 18 -30.13 36.04 -30.15
CA LEU A 18 -31.46 35.76 -29.64
C LEU A 18 -32.10 34.65 -30.47
N LEU A 19 -33.14 34.05 -29.88
CA LEU A 19 -34.11 33.06 -30.39
C LEU A 19 -33.66 31.61 -30.11
N SER A 20 -34.44 30.75 -29.44
CA SER A 20 -35.90 30.69 -29.35
C SER A 20 -36.36 30.01 -28.05
N CYS A 21 -37.50 30.46 -27.56
CA CYS A 21 -38.19 30.01 -26.37
C CYS A 21 -39.02 28.76 -26.71
N GLY A 22 -38.74 27.63 -26.06
CA GLY A 22 -39.61 26.45 -26.02
C GLY A 22 -39.88 26.08 -24.58
N LYS A 23 -41.08 26.40 -24.08
CA LYS A 23 -41.58 25.90 -22.79
C LYS A 23 -41.89 24.42 -22.93
N GLU A 24 -41.15 23.56 -22.24
CA GLU A 24 -41.58 22.19 -21.97
C GLU A 24 -41.91 22.01 -20.50
N LYS A 25 -43.07 21.37 -20.29
CA LYS A 25 -43.70 21.09 -19.01
C LYS A 25 -42.85 20.09 -18.25
N THR A 26 -42.59 20.38 -16.98
CA THR A 26 -42.03 19.40 -16.05
C THR A 26 -43.13 18.45 -15.62
N GLU A 27 -43.19 17.28 -16.27
CA GLU A 27 -43.88 16.10 -15.75
C GLU A 27 -42.92 15.34 -14.83
N VAL A 28 -43.33 15.17 -13.57
CA VAL A 28 -42.64 14.31 -12.60
C VAL A 28 -42.97 12.87 -12.98
N VAL A 29 -42.06 12.21 -13.70
CA VAL A 29 -42.13 10.79 -14.01
C VAL A 29 -41.50 10.02 -12.85
N ALA A 30 -42.29 9.18 -12.19
CA ALA A 30 -41.83 8.23 -11.19
C ALA A 30 -40.72 7.31 -11.78
N PRO A 31 -39.70 6.92 -10.99
CA PRO A 31 -38.61 6.11 -11.50
C PRO A 31 -39.16 4.78 -12.05
N PRO A 32 -38.75 4.37 -13.27
CA PRO A 32 -39.16 3.10 -13.83
C PRO A 32 -38.62 1.97 -12.95
N GLN A 33 -39.52 1.08 -12.53
CA GLN A 33 -39.14 -0.21 -11.96
C GLN A 33 -38.37 -0.98 -13.03
N VAL A 34 -37.08 -1.22 -12.79
CA VAL A 34 -36.25 -2.05 -13.64
C VAL A 34 -36.72 -3.50 -13.47
N VAL A 35 -37.49 -3.95 -14.45
CA VAL A 35 -37.75 -5.37 -14.70
C VAL A 35 -36.40 -5.99 -15.05
N VAL A 36 -35.96 -6.94 -14.24
CA VAL A 36 -34.77 -7.76 -14.49
C VAL A 36 -35.03 -8.63 -15.72
N GLY A 37 -34.68 -8.09 -16.88
CA GLY A 37 -34.63 -8.80 -18.14
C GLY A 37 -33.35 -9.62 -18.20
N ASN A 38 -33.51 -10.93 -18.39
CA ASN A 38 -32.45 -11.85 -18.74
C ASN A 38 -31.82 -11.43 -20.08
N GLU A 39 -30.66 -10.78 -20.01
CA GLU A 39 -29.71 -10.79 -21.10
C GLU A 39 -28.49 -11.57 -20.63
N GLU A 40 -28.26 -12.71 -21.28
CA GLU A 40 -27.02 -13.47 -21.23
C GLU A 40 -25.89 -12.52 -21.65
N GLN A 41 -25.29 -11.85 -20.66
CA GLN A 41 -24.02 -11.18 -20.86
C GLN A 41 -23.01 -12.26 -21.15
N GLU A 42 -22.61 -12.31 -22.42
CA GLU A 42 -21.47 -13.05 -22.92
C GLU A 42 -20.29 -12.76 -21.98
N ILE A 43 -19.99 -13.73 -21.13
CA ILE A 43 -18.92 -13.63 -20.13
C ILE A 43 -17.63 -13.55 -20.92
N ILE A 44 -17.15 -12.34 -21.14
CA ILE A 44 -15.79 -12.08 -21.55
C ILE A 44 -14.92 -12.80 -20.51
N LYS A 45 -14.29 -13.90 -20.93
CA LYS A 45 -13.16 -14.49 -20.21
C LYS A 45 -12.05 -13.45 -20.23
N VAL A 46 -12.08 -12.57 -19.24
CA VAL A 46 -10.98 -11.69 -18.91
C VAL A 46 -9.96 -12.56 -18.17
N ASP A 47 -9.07 -13.19 -18.93
CA ASP A 47 -7.78 -13.64 -18.39
C ASP A 47 -6.97 -12.37 -18.13
N LEU A 48 -7.07 -11.86 -16.90
CA LEU A 48 -6.12 -10.91 -16.35
C LEU A 48 -5.43 -11.62 -15.16
N PRO A 49 -4.11 -11.47 -14.98
CA PRO A 49 -3.42 -12.02 -13.82
C PRO A 49 -3.50 -11.00 -12.67
N GLU A 50 -4.71 -10.58 -12.24
CA GLU A 50 -4.83 -9.64 -11.11
C GLU A 50 -4.25 -10.23 -9.84
N TYR A 51 -4.28 -11.56 -9.72
CA TYR A 51 -3.75 -12.32 -8.61
C TYR A 51 -2.98 -13.53 -9.09
N SER A 52 -1.91 -13.87 -8.38
CA SER A 52 -1.22 -15.15 -8.55
C SER A 52 -1.27 -15.93 -7.24
N LEU A 53 -1.89 -17.12 -7.27
CA LEU A 53 -1.94 -18.00 -6.10
C LEU A 53 -0.50 -18.40 -5.72
N LEU A 54 -0.10 -18.09 -4.50
CA LEU A 54 1.20 -18.46 -3.96
C LEU A 54 1.12 -19.73 -3.11
N LYS A 55 0.09 -19.83 -2.26
CA LYS A 55 -0.06 -20.94 -1.31
C LYS A 55 -1.54 -21.18 -1.01
N LYS A 56 -1.91 -22.46 -0.97
CA LYS A 56 -3.18 -22.96 -0.43
C LYS A 56 -2.87 -23.84 0.77
N SER A 57 -3.55 -23.60 1.90
CA SER A 57 -3.39 -24.39 3.11
C SER A 57 -4.74 -24.88 3.60
N ASP A 58 -4.83 -26.17 3.93
CA ASP A 58 -5.97 -26.76 4.61
C ASP A 58 -5.76 -26.59 6.13
N ILE A 59 -6.72 -25.92 6.78
CA ILE A 59 -6.73 -25.67 8.22
C ILE A 59 -8.04 -26.20 8.84
N SER A 60 -8.63 -27.20 8.20
CA SER A 60 -9.89 -27.82 8.62
C SER A 60 -9.76 -28.46 10.00
N ILE A 61 -10.80 -28.33 10.81
CA ILE A 61 -10.86 -28.85 12.17
C ILE A 61 -12.21 -29.52 12.42
N LYS A 62 -12.30 -30.44 13.37
CA LYS A 62 -13.60 -30.96 13.79
C LYS A 62 -14.36 -29.90 14.58
N THR A 63 -15.68 -29.85 14.37
CA THR A 63 -16.60 -28.96 15.10
C THR A 63 -16.66 -29.25 16.60
N SER A 64 -16.19 -30.44 17.05
CA SER A 64 -16.01 -30.76 18.46
C SER A 64 -14.93 -31.83 18.65
N MET A 65 -14.64 -32.20 19.90
CA MET A 65 -13.68 -33.28 20.23
C MET A 65 -14.21 -34.69 19.93
N ASP A 66 -15.48 -34.84 19.52
CA ASP A 66 -16.04 -36.14 19.16
C ASP A 66 -15.36 -36.69 17.87
N ALA A 67 -14.98 -37.97 17.90
CA ALA A 67 -14.40 -38.65 16.75
C ALA A 67 -15.31 -38.63 15.51
N ASN A 68 -16.63 -38.56 15.70
CA ASN A 68 -17.64 -38.53 14.64
C ASN A 68 -18.20 -37.12 14.36
N ALA A 69 -17.63 -36.08 14.98
CA ALA A 69 -18.04 -34.71 14.69
C ALA A 69 -17.80 -34.36 13.21
N PRO A 70 -18.71 -33.60 12.58
CA PRO A 70 -18.50 -33.14 11.22
C PRO A 70 -17.25 -32.25 11.17
N LEU A 71 -16.55 -32.36 10.04
CA LEU A 71 -15.38 -31.55 9.74
C LEU A 71 -15.85 -30.17 9.30
N ASN A 72 -15.36 -29.13 9.96
CA ASN A 72 -15.43 -27.76 9.47
C ASN A 72 -14.28 -27.58 8.48
N LYS A 73 -14.61 -27.52 7.19
CA LYS A 73 -13.65 -27.51 6.09
C LYS A 73 -13.19 -26.08 5.83
N ARG A 74 -11.94 -25.78 6.19
CA ARG A 74 -11.41 -24.41 6.23
C ARG A 74 -10.15 -24.29 5.38
N PHE A 75 -10.09 -23.28 4.53
CA PHE A 75 -8.93 -23.03 3.70
C PHE A 75 -8.40 -21.60 3.83
N THR A 76 -7.07 -21.50 3.84
CA THR A 76 -6.37 -20.24 3.66
C THR A 76 -5.70 -20.21 2.28
N TYR A 77 -5.99 -19.17 1.52
CA TYR A 77 -5.38 -18.89 0.22
C TYR A 77 -4.54 -17.63 0.31
N LYS A 78 -3.28 -17.71 -0.11
CA LYS A 78 -2.35 -16.59 -0.16
C LYS A 78 -2.08 -16.23 -1.61
N TYR A 79 -2.38 -14.99 -1.99
CA TYR A 79 -2.21 -14.49 -3.36
C TYR A 79 -1.25 -13.29 -3.39
N LEU A 80 -0.46 -13.22 -4.46
CA LEU A 80 0.24 -12.00 -4.85
C LEU A 80 -0.70 -11.14 -5.68
N VAL A 81 -0.85 -9.86 -5.35
CA VAL A 81 -1.69 -8.91 -6.08
C VAL A 81 -0.86 -8.20 -7.16
N SER A 82 -1.44 -8.05 -8.33
CA SER A 82 -0.86 -7.26 -9.41
C SER A 82 -0.83 -5.78 -9.06
N LYS A 83 0.28 -5.11 -9.36
CA LYS A 83 0.46 -3.67 -9.16
C LYS A 83 -0.53 -2.80 -9.94
N ALA A 84 -1.19 -3.36 -10.96
CA ALA A 84 -2.20 -2.66 -11.74
C ALA A 84 -3.57 -2.57 -11.05
N VAL A 85 -3.80 -3.35 -9.99
CA VAL A 85 -5.06 -3.35 -9.23
C VAL A 85 -5.12 -2.12 -8.33
N ARG A 86 -6.22 -1.37 -8.43
CA ARG A 86 -6.53 -0.27 -7.50
C ARG A 86 -7.44 -0.72 -6.36
N ARG A 87 -7.42 0.02 -5.26
CA ARG A 87 -8.19 -0.29 -4.05
C ARG A 87 -9.67 -0.49 -4.32
N GLU A 88 -10.26 0.35 -5.17
CA GLU A 88 -11.70 0.31 -5.46
C GLU A 88 -12.10 -0.95 -6.24
N GLN A 89 -11.14 -1.60 -6.90
CA GLN A 89 -11.36 -2.82 -7.66
C GLN A 89 -11.29 -4.08 -6.78
N LEU A 90 -10.72 -4.00 -5.57
CA LEU A 90 -10.54 -5.16 -4.71
C LEU A 90 -11.85 -5.82 -4.27
N PRO A 91 -12.85 -5.10 -3.73
CA PRO A 91 -14.08 -5.75 -3.26
C PRO A 91 -14.77 -6.61 -4.33
N PRO A 92 -15.08 -6.11 -5.55
CA PRO A 92 -15.73 -6.94 -6.55
C PRO A 92 -14.85 -8.11 -7.03
N LEU A 93 -13.53 -7.95 -7.07
CA LEU A 93 -12.62 -9.02 -7.47
C LEU A 93 -12.48 -10.12 -6.41
N LEU A 94 -12.40 -9.74 -5.13
CA LEU A 94 -12.36 -10.69 -4.01
C LEU A 94 -13.68 -11.44 -3.87
N THR A 95 -14.81 -10.77 -4.07
CA THR A 95 -16.13 -11.44 -4.14
C THR A 95 -16.13 -12.52 -5.22
N LYS A 96 -15.75 -12.16 -6.45
CA LYS A 96 -15.70 -13.12 -7.57
C LYS A 96 -14.74 -14.28 -7.29
N LEU A 97 -13.58 -14.01 -6.71
CA LEU A 97 -12.61 -15.02 -6.33
C LEU A 97 -13.19 -16.02 -5.32
N ILE A 98 -13.85 -15.52 -4.27
CA ILE A 98 -14.52 -16.36 -3.26
C ILE A 98 -15.63 -17.18 -3.91
N GLU A 99 -16.47 -16.57 -4.75
CA GLU A 99 -17.53 -17.27 -5.47
C GLU A 99 -16.99 -18.40 -6.34
N ASP A 100 -15.88 -18.17 -7.05
CA ASP A 100 -15.24 -19.19 -7.88
C ASP A 100 -14.64 -20.33 -7.02
N ILE A 101 -14.06 -20.03 -5.87
CA ILE A 101 -13.58 -21.05 -4.91
C ILE A 101 -14.75 -21.90 -4.41
N VAL A 102 -15.85 -21.28 -3.96
CA VAL A 102 -17.04 -21.98 -3.44
C VAL A 102 -17.74 -22.77 -4.54
N ARG A 103 -17.76 -22.26 -5.78
CA ARG A 103 -18.35 -22.96 -6.92
C ARG A 103 -17.60 -24.25 -7.24
N ASN A 104 -16.27 -24.23 -7.11
CA ASN A 104 -15.41 -25.39 -7.35
C ASN A 104 -15.45 -26.40 -6.21
N ASP A 105 -15.66 -25.94 -4.97
CA ASP A 105 -15.76 -26.80 -3.79
C ASP A 105 -16.86 -26.28 -2.86
N LYS A 106 -18.06 -26.84 -3.04
CA LYS A 106 -19.26 -26.42 -2.32
C LYS A 106 -19.22 -26.80 -0.84
N ASP A 107 -18.32 -27.67 -0.42
CA ASP A 107 -18.25 -28.17 0.96
C ASP A 107 -17.32 -27.32 1.84
N ILE A 108 -16.72 -26.25 1.31
CA ILE A 108 -15.89 -25.34 2.12
C ILE A 108 -16.77 -24.49 3.03
N ASP A 109 -16.52 -24.54 4.33
CA ASP A 109 -17.25 -23.79 5.36
C ASP A 109 -16.56 -22.47 5.73
N ASP A 110 -15.26 -22.33 5.49
CA ASP A 110 -14.53 -21.08 5.76
C ASP A 110 -13.43 -20.88 4.72
N ILE A 111 -13.41 -19.67 4.14
CA ILE A 111 -12.36 -19.23 3.24
C ILE A 111 -11.74 -17.98 3.82
N THR A 112 -10.42 -18.05 4.01
CA THR A 112 -9.61 -16.85 4.25
C THR A 112 -8.71 -16.60 3.05
N VAL A 113 -8.79 -15.42 2.47
CA VAL A 113 -7.92 -14.96 1.38
C VAL A 113 -7.00 -13.87 1.91
N TRP A 114 -5.70 -14.07 1.78
CA TRP A 114 -4.66 -13.11 2.13
C TRP A 114 -4.00 -12.60 0.86
N LEU A 115 -3.97 -11.28 0.71
CA LEU A 115 -3.41 -10.58 -0.43
C LEU A 115 -2.10 -9.91 -0.03
N TYR A 116 -1.08 -10.11 -0.88
CA TYR A 116 0.28 -9.63 -0.66
C TYR A 116 0.78 -8.74 -1.78
N SER A 117 1.62 -7.77 -1.46
CA SER A 117 2.29 -6.92 -2.46
C SER A 117 3.54 -7.58 -3.06
N ASP A 118 4.22 -8.43 -2.27
CA ASP A 118 5.44 -9.13 -2.64
C ASP A 118 5.48 -10.54 -2.01
N LYS A 119 6.13 -11.48 -2.70
CA LYS A 119 6.30 -12.86 -2.22
C LYS A 119 7.09 -12.94 -0.92
N LYS A 120 7.99 -11.99 -0.62
CA LYS A 120 8.80 -12.01 0.60
C LYS A 120 7.97 -11.94 1.89
N TYR A 121 6.74 -11.44 1.82
CA TYR A 121 5.84 -11.32 2.97
C TYR A 121 4.96 -12.55 3.21
N ILE A 122 5.04 -13.58 2.35
CA ILE A 122 4.09 -14.69 2.34
C ILE A 122 4.03 -15.49 3.66
N ASP A 123 5.11 -15.54 4.43
CA ASP A 123 5.14 -16.29 5.70
C ASP A 123 4.57 -15.49 6.88
N GLY A 124 4.33 -14.17 6.69
CA GLY A 124 3.69 -13.30 7.67
C GLY A 124 2.19 -13.10 7.45
N SER A 125 1.63 -12.14 8.18
CA SER A 125 0.31 -11.57 7.94
C SER A 125 0.27 -10.86 6.58
N TYR A 126 -0.92 -10.74 6.01
CA TYR A 126 -1.13 -9.95 4.78
C TYR A 126 -0.73 -8.48 4.99
N ASP A 127 -0.23 -7.85 3.94
CA ASP A 127 0.12 -6.42 3.92
C ASP A 127 -0.81 -5.60 3.01
N VAL A 128 -1.56 -6.24 2.11
CA VAL A 128 -2.44 -5.53 1.17
C VAL A 128 -3.90 -5.60 1.60
N ALA A 129 -4.44 -6.81 1.70
CA ALA A 129 -5.83 -7.01 2.11
C ALA A 129 -6.09 -8.44 2.60
N MET A 130 -7.21 -8.60 3.31
CA MET A 130 -7.77 -9.88 3.70
C MET A 130 -9.24 -9.94 3.34
N ALA A 131 -9.70 -11.08 2.86
CA ALA A 131 -11.10 -11.42 2.78
C ALA A 131 -11.41 -12.68 3.59
N THR A 132 -12.57 -12.70 4.21
CA THR A 132 -13.08 -13.88 4.91
C THR A 132 -14.49 -14.18 4.42
N PHE A 133 -14.81 -15.44 4.18
CA PHE A 133 -16.14 -15.93 3.88
C PHE A 133 -16.50 -17.01 4.89
N ALA A 134 -17.44 -16.68 5.76
CA ALA A 134 -17.83 -17.50 6.90
C ALA A 134 -19.27 -17.14 7.32
N PRO A 135 -19.89 -17.93 8.22
CA PRO A 135 -21.16 -17.54 8.87
C PRO A 135 -21.08 -16.15 9.48
N SER A 136 -22.17 -15.38 9.45
CA SER A 136 -22.23 -14.01 10.01
C SER A 136 -21.93 -13.92 11.51
N ASN A 137 -22.13 -15.00 12.26
CA ASN A 137 -21.74 -15.11 13.68
C ASN A 137 -20.30 -15.61 13.89
N GLY A 138 -19.57 -15.90 12.81
CA GLY A 138 -18.17 -16.34 12.81
C GLY A 138 -17.93 -17.82 13.13
N GLU A 139 -18.98 -18.61 13.41
CA GLU A 139 -18.84 -20.00 13.83
C GLU A 139 -19.66 -20.95 12.96
N VAL A 140 -18.99 -22.01 12.48
CA VAL A 140 -19.64 -23.11 11.77
C VAL A 140 -20.20 -24.08 12.81
N THR A 141 -21.51 -24.07 12.99
CA THR A 141 -22.19 -25.00 13.91
C THR A 141 -22.26 -26.40 13.31
N LYS A 142 -22.60 -27.39 14.15
CA LYS A 142 -22.83 -28.77 13.70
C LYS A 142 -23.94 -28.84 12.64
N GLU A 143 -24.99 -28.05 12.80
CA GLU A 143 -26.11 -27.98 11.86
C GLU A 143 -25.65 -27.46 10.50
N ILE A 144 -24.88 -26.37 10.47
CA ILE A 144 -24.31 -25.79 9.25
C ILE A 144 -23.40 -26.81 8.56
N ALA A 145 -22.50 -27.45 9.30
CA ALA A 145 -21.57 -28.43 8.74
C ALA A 145 -22.25 -29.69 8.19
N LEU A 146 -23.44 -30.06 8.72
CA LEU A 146 -24.20 -31.21 8.24
C LEU A 146 -25.14 -30.86 7.08
N SER A 147 -25.77 -29.69 7.10
CA SER A 147 -26.73 -29.28 6.08
C SER A 147 -26.07 -28.60 4.88
N ASN A 148 -24.84 -28.12 5.04
CA ASN A 148 -24.15 -27.22 4.11
C ASN A 148 -25.00 -25.97 3.77
N ASP A 149 -25.79 -25.50 4.74
CA ASP A 149 -26.60 -24.28 4.60
C ASP A 149 -25.71 -23.03 4.77
N LYS A 150 -25.58 -22.26 3.69
CA LYS A 150 -24.77 -21.04 3.63
C LYS A 150 -25.60 -19.75 3.62
N THR A 151 -26.89 -19.82 3.92
CA THR A 151 -27.78 -18.64 3.89
C THR A 151 -27.35 -17.52 4.83
N SER A 152 -26.66 -17.83 5.93
CA SER A 152 -26.16 -16.86 6.91
C SER A 152 -24.75 -16.34 6.62
N TYR A 153 -24.10 -16.82 5.56
CA TYR A 153 -22.70 -16.50 5.28
C TYR A 153 -22.54 -15.11 4.69
N VAL A 154 -21.42 -14.48 5.05
CA VAL A 154 -21.06 -13.15 4.57
C VAL A 154 -19.59 -13.12 4.16
N ALA A 155 -19.29 -12.32 3.15
CA ALA A 155 -17.92 -11.98 2.79
C ALA A 155 -17.54 -10.65 3.46
N ASN A 156 -16.51 -10.67 4.31
CA ASN A 156 -15.95 -9.49 4.95
C ASN A 156 -14.59 -9.17 4.34
N PHE A 157 -14.35 -7.88 4.09
CA PHE A 157 -13.12 -7.39 3.49
C PHE A 157 -12.41 -6.42 4.43
N GLN A 158 -11.11 -6.60 4.60
CA GLN A 158 -10.24 -5.66 5.27
C GLN A 158 -9.13 -5.27 4.30
N ILE A 159 -9.06 -3.99 3.94
CA ILE A 159 -8.09 -3.46 2.99
C ILE A 159 -7.21 -2.46 3.74
N ALA A 160 -5.89 -2.61 3.65
CA ALA A 160 -4.95 -1.72 4.33
C ALA A 160 -5.14 -0.28 3.86
N ASP A 161 -5.17 0.72 4.75
CA ASP A 161 -5.41 2.13 4.39
C ASP A 161 -4.38 2.70 3.42
N ASN A 162 -3.17 2.17 3.46
CA ASN A 162 -2.05 2.48 2.58
C ASN A 162 -1.85 1.43 1.47
N PHE A 163 -2.94 0.81 0.98
CA PHE A 163 -2.95 -0.18 -0.11
C PHE A 163 -2.07 0.22 -1.31
N GLU A 164 -2.23 1.45 -1.80
CA GLU A 164 -1.49 1.98 -2.93
C GLU A 164 0.00 2.07 -2.64
N GLU A 165 0.40 2.36 -1.40
CA GLU A 165 1.81 2.42 -1.01
C GLU A 165 2.41 1.00 -0.99
N HIS A 166 1.68 0.02 -0.48
CA HIS A 166 2.11 -1.38 -0.48
C HIS A 166 2.33 -1.92 -1.90
N LEU A 167 1.40 -1.66 -2.82
CA LEU A 167 1.50 -2.13 -4.21
C LEU A 167 2.46 -1.31 -5.07
N ASN A 168 2.49 0.00 -4.85
CA ASN A 168 3.45 0.91 -5.46
C ASN A 168 4.73 1.03 -4.63
N ASN A 169 5.24 -0.10 -4.12
CA ASN A 169 6.66 -0.26 -3.76
C ASN A 169 7.57 -0.08 -5.01
N GLU A 170 7.34 0.97 -5.80
CA GLU A 170 8.19 1.62 -6.78
C GLU A 170 8.96 2.80 -6.17
N LEU A 171 8.86 3.05 -4.84
CA LEU A 171 9.97 3.73 -4.15
C LEU A 171 11.31 2.96 -4.34
N GLU A 172 11.24 1.67 -4.70
CA GLU A 172 12.38 0.87 -5.15
C GLU A 172 12.91 1.22 -6.56
N LYS A 173 12.23 2.06 -7.36
CA LYS A 173 12.59 2.30 -8.78
C LYS A 173 12.70 3.75 -9.24
N VAL A 174 12.53 4.75 -8.38
CA VAL A 174 13.14 6.06 -8.69
C VAL A 174 14.60 5.94 -8.33
N ALA A 175 15.42 5.61 -9.33
CA ALA A 175 16.86 5.76 -9.21
C ALA A 175 17.13 7.25 -8.99
N ILE A 176 17.28 7.69 -7.73
CA ILE A 176 17.93 8.97 -7.47
C ILE A 176 19.34 8.79 -8.04
N SER A 177 19.58 9.45 -9.16
CA SER A 177 20.88 9.52 -9.82
C SER A 177 21.53 8.17 -10.15
N GLY A 178 20.73 7.14 -10.46
CA GLY A 178 21.24 5.83 -10.89
C GLY A 178 21.59 4.84 -9.76
N LEU A 179 21.33 5.17 -8.50
CA LEU A 179 21.56 4.27 -7.35
C LEU A 179 20.31 3.45 -7.03
N SER A 180 20.47 2.15 -6.72
CA SER A 180 19.38 1.32 -6.23
C SER A 180 19.00 1.69 -4.79
N PHE A 181 17.76 1.40 -4.40
CA PHE A 181 17.26 1.65 -3.04
C PHE A 181 18.13 1.01 -1.96
N ASP A 182 18.46 -0.28 -2.09
CA ASP A 182 19.32 -0.98 -1.14
C ASP A 182 20.71 -0.35 -1.01
N LEU A 183 21.24 0.16 -2.13
CA LEU A 183 22.52 0.86 -2.12
C LEU A 183 22.41 2.21 -1.40
N ARG A 184 21.33 2.97 -1.63
CA ARG A 184 21.08 4.24 -0.92
C ARG A 184 20.89 4.01 0.58
N LYS A 185 20.14 2.98 0.97
CA LYS A 185 19.98 2.57 2.37
C LYS A 185 21.32 2.22 3.02
N LYS A 186 22.16 1.45 2.33
CA LYS A 186 23.52 1.14 2.79
C LYS A 186 24.39 2.38 2.94
N ILE A 187 24.33 3.30 1.97
CA ILE A 187 25.07 4.56 2.02
C ILE A 187 24.61 5.39 3.23
N TYR A 188 23.30 5.52 3.44
CA TYR A 188 22.73 6.21 4.59
C TYR A 188 23.24 5.64 5.92
N SER A 189 23.27 4.32 6.08
CA SER A 189 23.82 3.70 7.30
C SER A 189 25.29 4.08 7.53
N GLU A 190 26.12 4.01 6.49
CA GLU A 190 27.52 4.41 6.61
C GLU A 190 27.67 5.90 6.95
N LEU A 191 26.81 6.75 6.39
CA LEU A 191 26.75 8.18 6.65
C LEU A 191 26.30 8.49 8.08
N ALA A 192 25.24 7.85 8.57
CA ALA A 192 24.73 8.02 9.92
C ALA A 192 25.73 7.59 11.00
N GLU A 193 26.60 6.62 10.70
CA GLU A 193 27.67 6.19 11.59
C GLU A 193 28.89 7.15 11.63
N THR A 194 28.99 8.12 10.71
CA THR A 194 30.18 8.98 10.64
C THR A 194 30.37 9.84 11.89
N GLU A 195 29.29 10.41 12.43
CA GLU A 195 29.37 11.22 13.65
C GLU A 195 29.77 10.36 14.85
N THR A 196 29.19 9.18 15.01
CA THR A 196 29.56 8.23 16.08
C THR A 196 31.04 7.88 16.00
N ARG A 197 31.54 7.51 14.82
CA ARG A 197 32.97 7.21 14.61
C ARG A 197 33.87 8.43 14.85
N ALA A 198 33.40 9.64 14.51
CA ALA A 198 34.14 10.87 14.74
C ALA A 198 34.23 11.18 16.24
N ARG A 199 33.11 11.05 16.97
CA ARG A 199 33.03 11.24 18.41
C ARG A 199 33.91 10.25 19.17
N GLU A 200 33.79 8.96 18.90
CA GLU A 200 34.63 7.92 19.54
C GLU A 200 36.13 8.17 19.34
N LYS A 201 36.52 8.74 18.19
CA LYS A 201 37.91 9.08 17.92
C LYS A 201 38.34 10.34 18.66
N LEU A 202 37.49 11.35 18.74
CA LEU A 202 37.79 12.60 19.43
C LEU A 202 37.77 12.43 20.94
N ASP A 203 36.90 11.62 21.51
CA ASP A 203 36.87 11.32 22.96
C ASP A 203 38.21 10.74 23.45
N LYS A 204 38.92 10.02 22.58
CA LYS A 204 40.27 9.49 22.88
C LYS A 204 41.36 10.56 22.84
N ILE A 205 41.17 11.63 22.07
CA ILE A 205 42.14 12.71 21.87
C ILE A 205 41.88 13.85 22.86
N TYR A 206 40.60 14.12 23.12
CA TYR A 206 40.07 15.20 23.95
C TYR A 206 39.16 14.58 25.03
N PRO A 207 39.72 13.89 26.04
CA PRO A 207 38.91 13.34 27.11
C PRO A 207 38.21 14.45 27.90
N TYR A 208 37.00 14.16 28.38
CA TYR A 208 36.23 15.12 29.18
C TYR A 208 36.95 15.43 30.50
N THR A 209 37.18 16.71 30.78
CA THR A 209 37.83 17.23 31.99
C THR A 209 37.09 18.48 32.49
N GLU A 210 37.44 18.98 33.67
CA GLU A 210 36.82 20.19 34.24
C GLU A 210 36.97 21.44 33.35
N ASN A 211 38.04 21.51 32.55
CA ASN A 211 38.31 22.60 31.60
C ASN A 211 38.05 22.19 30.14
N PHE A 212 37.08 21.30 29.91
CA PHE A 212 36.79 20.80 28.57
C PHE A 212 36.32 21.91 27.63
N ASP A 213 37.11 22.15 26.58
CA ASP A 213 36.79 23.11 25.53
C ASP A 213 35.73 22.54 24.58
N THR A 214 34.47 22.81 24.94
CA THR A 214 33.30 22.30 24.22
C THR A 214 33.22 22.85 22.79
N GLU A 215 33.62 24.11 22.58
CA GLU A 215 33.58 24.75 21.26
C GLU A 215 34.63 24.15 20.33
N ASN A 216 35.86 23.99 20.80
CA ASN A 216 36.91 23.34 20.03
C ASN A 216 36.55 21.88 19.73
N PHE A 217 35.99 21.13 20.69
CA PHE A 217 35.53 19.76 20.45
C PHE A 217 34.45 19.70 19.37
N ALA A 218 33.42 20.56 19.45
CA ALA A 218 32.33 20.61 18.47
C ALA A 218 32.85 20.94 17.06
N ASN A 219 33.77 21.91 16.94
CA ASN A 219 34.41 22.26 15.68
C ASN A 219 35.22 21.08 15.11
N LYS A 220 35.97 20.37 15.96
CA LYS A 220 36.74 19.18 15.54
C LYS A 220 35.83 18.01 15.15
N LEU A 221 34.69 17.86 15.82
CA LEU A 221 33.68 16.86 15.48
C LEU A 221 33.12 17.11 14.09
N ASP A 222 32.67 18.34 13.81
CA ASP A 222 32.16 18.73 12.49
C ASP A 222 33.20 18.53 11.37
N GLU A 223 34.45 18.98 11.60
CA GLU A 223 35.55 18.78 10.64
C GLU A 223 35.79 17.30 10.32
N LEU A 224 35.76 16.44 11.35
CA LEU A 224 36.04 15.02 11.20
C LEU A 224 34.88 14.25 10.57
N THR A 225 33.64 14.58 10.94
CA THR A 225 32.42 14.03 10.33
C THR A 225 32.40 14.33 8.84
N LYS A 226 32.58 15.60 8.44
CA LYS A 226 32.67 16.01 7.02
C LYS A 226 33.79 15.30 6.26
N LYS A 227 34.90 15.02 6.93
CA LYS A 227 36.00 14.25 6.33
C LYS A 227 35.59 12.81 6.04
N TYR A 228 34.85 12.16 6.94
CA TYR A 228 34.36 10.80 6.73
C TYR A 228 33.25 10.73 5.68
N GLU A 229 32.31 11.66 5.70
CA GLU A 229 31.29 11.80 4.65
C GLU A 229 31.94 11.92 3.27
N LYS A 230 32.95 12.78 3.12
CA LYS A 230 33.69 12.93 1.85
C LYS A 230 34.33 11.62 1.38
N VAL A 231 34.84 10.79 2.29
CA VAL A 231 35.39 9.46 1.94
C VAL A 231 34.28 8.54 1.42
N ILE A 232 33.10 8.57 2.03
CA ILE A 232 31.92 7.80 1.58
C ILE A 232 31.47 8.30 0.20
N CYS A 233 31.41 9.61 -0.02
CA CYS A 233 31.06 10.19 -1.32
C CYS A 233 32.01 9.72 -2.44
N ILE A 234 33.32 9.72 -2.18
CA ILE A 234 34.33 9.22 -3.13
C ILE A 234 34.14 7.71 -3.37
N LYS A 235 33.94 6.92 -2.32
CA LYS A 235 33.74 5.46 -2.40
C LYS A 235 32.56 5.08 -3.29
N TYR A 236 31.45 5.80 -3.15
CA TYR A 236 30.21 5.52 -3.88
C TYR A 236 30.02 6.35 -5.15
N LYS A 237 30.98 7.24 -5.47
CA LYS A 237 30.94 8.16 -6.61
C LYS A 237 29.68 9.03 -6.62
N ILE A 238 29.27 9.49 -5.45
CA ILE A 238 28.12 10.38 -5.27
C ILE A 238 28.60 11.81 -5.01
N ASP A 239 27.83 12.79 -5.46
CA ASP A 239 28.06 14.19 -5.14
C ASP A 239 27.32 14.62 -3.86
N ASN A 240 27.55 15.85 -3.40
CA ASN A 240 26.93 16.36 -2.18
C ASN A 240 25.40 16.41 -2.28
N LYS A 241 24.86 16.69 -3.47
CA LYS A 241 23.41 16.74 -3.66
C LYS A 241 22.79 15.35 -3.50
N MET A 242 23.41 14.33 -4.08
CA MET A 242 22.98 12.94 -3.90
C MET A 242 23.08 12.50 -2.43
N MET A 243 24.11 12.94 -1.72
CA MET A 243 24.23 12.67 -0.28
C MET A 243 23.09 13.32 0.52
N GLU A 244 22.77 14.59 0.25
CA GLU A 244 21.63 15.29 0.86
C GLU A 244 20.30 14.61 0.54
N ASP A 245 20.09 14.20 -0.72
CA ASP A 245 18.89 13.46 -1.15
C ASP A 245 18.77 12.11 -0.41
N ILE A 246 19.88 11.39 -0.19
CA ILE A 246 19.92 10.13 0.56
C ILE A 246 19.59 10.36 2.04
N TYR A 247 20.08 11.43 2.67
CA TYR A 247 19.71 11.78 4.04
C TYR A 247 18.21 12.07 4.16
N ALA A 248 17.70 12.95 3.30
CA ALA A 248 16.28 13.31 3.30
C ALA A 248 15.37 12.10 3.07
N GLU A 249 15.77 11.19 2.17
CA GLU A 249 15.08 9.92 1.95
C GLU A 249 15.14 9.02 3.19
N GLY A 250 16.31 8.85 3.80
CA GLY A 250 16.48 7.98 4.96
C GLY A 250 15.71 8.45 6.19
N ASP A 251 15.64 9.77 6.42
CA ASP A 251 14.86 10.35 7.51
C ASP A 251 13.36 10.18 7.29
N LYS A 252 12.90 10.42 6.06
CA LYS A 252 11.49 10.21 5.67
C LYS A 252 11.04 8.77 5.86
N ASN A 253 11.92 7.81 5.54
CA ASN A 253 11.63 6.38 5.64
C ASN A 253 12.04 5.77 6.99
N GLU A 254 12.44 6.60 7.95
CA GLU A 254 12.88 6.20 9.28
C GLU A 254 13.91 5.06 9.28
N TRP A 255 14.87 5.11 8.34
CA TRP A 255 15.84 4.03 8.19
C TRP A 255 16.66 3.79 9.45
N TYR A 256 16.80 4.79 10.33
CA TYR A 256 17.45 4.68 11.63
C TYR A 256 16.75 3.74 12.64
N LYS A 257 15.48 3.38 12.45
CA LYS A 257 14.74 2.50 13.40
C LYS A 257 15.02 1.01 13.24
N TYR A 258 15.70 0.62 12.18
CA TYR A 258 15.93 -0.78 11.80
C TYR A 258 17.34 -1.28 12.15
N TRP A 259 18.04 -0.57 13.04
CA TRP A 259 19.40 -0.87 13.49
C TRP A 259 19.44 -1.04 15.02
#